data_AF-A0A6G3PRM1-F1
#
_entry.id   AF-A0A6G3PRM1-F1
#
_cell.length_a   1.000
_cell.length_b   1.000
_cell.length_c   1.000
_cell.angle_alpha   90.00
_cell.angle_beta   90.00
_cell.angle_gamma   90.00
#
_symmetry.space_group_name_H-M   'P 1'
#
loop_
_entity.id
_entity.type
_entity.pdbx_description
1 polymer ?
#
loop_
_entity_poly.entity_id
_entity_poly.type
_entity_poly.pdbx_seq_one_letter_code
_entity_poly.pdbx_strand_id
1 'polypeptide(L)'
;RPDAGAAPPPGDSYVIWSVAGRRVRQFSEQRGPEEVVFAPGTLFRVLAVRRARPGVQIHLRELTGPAEAVAPDPEGDRTVLARLEAVAPGPDATPESAGPWPDRCTGAVGAGP
;
A
#
# COMPACT_ATOMS: atom_id res chain seq x y z
N ARG A 1 -8.43 7.69 -33.70
CA ARG A 1 -8.96 8.54 -32.62
C ARG A 1 -9.07 7.62 -31.40
N PRO A 2 -8.12 7.62 -30.46
CA PRO A 2 -8.24 6.73 -29.30
C PRO A 2 -9.33 7.29 -28.39
N ASP A 3 -10.19 6.42 -27.87
CA ASP A 3 -11.28 6.74 -26.97
C ASP A 3 -10.77 7.47 -25.72
N ALA A 4 -11.55 8.47 -25.30
CA ALA A 4 -11.32 9.20 -24.07
C ALA A 4 -11.26 8.21 -22.89
N GLY A 5 -10.16 8.25 -22.15
CA GLY A 5 -9.82 7.30 -21.09
C GLY A 5 -10.97 7.08 -20.12
N ALA A 6 -11.56 5.88 -20.18
CA ALA A 6 -12.36 5.37 -19.09
C ALA A 6 -11.43 5.23 -17.87
N ALA A 7 -11.76 5.93 -16.78
CA ALA A 7 -11.08 5.74 -15.51
C ALA A 7 -11.15 4.26 -15.15
N PRO A 8 -10.05 3.61 -14.76
CA PRO A 8 -10.07 2.21 -14.35
C PRO A 8 -11.08 2.04 -13.21
N PRO A 9 -11.84 0.93 -13.17
CA PRO A 9 -12.71 0.65 -12.04
C PRO A 9 -11.88 0.72 -10.75
N PRO A 10 -12.43 1.24 -9.62
CA PRO A 10 -11.66 1.37 -8.40
C PRO A 10 -11.07 0.02 -8.05
N GLY A 11 -9.74 -0.06 -8.22
CA GLY A 11 -8.98 -1.28 -8.03
C GLY A 11 -8.88 -1.61 -6.56
N ASP A 12 -8.38 -2.81 -6.28
CA ASP A 12 -8.05 -3.18 -4.92
C ASP A 12 -7.03 -2.18 -4.33
N SER A 13 -7.29 -1.70 -3.13
CA SER A 13 -6.47 -0.72 -2.41
C SER A 13 -5.87 -1.32 -1.15
N TYR A 14 -4.66 -0.87 -0.81
CA TYR A 14 -3.99 -1.23 0.43
C TYR A 14 -3.85 0.01 1.31
N VAL A 15 -4.20 -0.10 2.58
CA VAL A 15 -3.99 0.93 3.59
C VAL A 15 -2.98 0.37 4.59
N ILE A 16 -1.77 0.94 4.61
CA ILE A 16 -0.61 0.34 5.27
C ILE A 16 -0.12 1.23 6.42
N TRP A 17 -0.09 0.67 7.63
CA TRP A 17 0.70 1.23 8.73
C TRP A 17 2.16 0.81 8.56
N SER A 18 2.99 1.74 8.06
CA SER A 18 4.41 1.55 7.77
C SER A 18 5.30 2.10 8.88
N VAL A 19 6.39 1.39 9.16
CA VAL A 19 7.46 1.79 10.09
C VAL A 19 8.77 2.04 9.33
N ALA A 20 9.13 1.18 8.38
CA ALA A 20 10.42 1.22 7.69
C ALA A 20 10.31 1.46 6.17
N GLY A 21 9.11 1.72 5.64
CA GLY A 21 8.91 2.09 4.25
C GLY A 21 9.77 3.29 3.84
N ARG A 22 10.43 3.19 2.68
CA ARG A 22 11.36 4.21 2.20
C ARG A 22 10.65 5.15 1.24
N ARG A 23 10.66 6.45 1.55
CA ARG A 23 10.21 7.49 0.62
C ARG A 23 11.25 7.65 -0.48
N VAL A 24 10.85 7.47 -1.74
CA VAL A 24 11.78 7.46 -2.89
C VAL A 24 11.67 8.70 -3.77
N ARG A 25 10.82 9.66 -3.42
CA ARG A 25 10.61 10.89 -4.20
C ARG A 25 11.92 11.63 -4.52
N GLN A 26 12.88 11.64 -3.60
CA GLN A 26 14.18 12.28 -3.80
C GLN A 26 15.07 11.62 -4.88
N PHE A 27 14.71 10.42 -5.33
CA PHE A 27 15.42 9.67 -6.37
C PHE A 27 14.66 9.61 -7.70
N SER A 28 13.48 10.27 -7.78
CA SER A 28 12.65 10.29 -8.98
C SER A 28 12.66 11.67 -9.62
N GLU A 29 12.96 11.72 -10.91
CA GLU A 29 12.84 12.92 -11.75
C GLU A 29 11.37 13.25 -12.09
N GLN A 30 10.45 12.33 -11.79
CA GLN A 30 9.03 12.51 -12.09
C GLN A 30 8.34 13.35 -11.01
N ARG A 31 7.58 14.37 -11.45
CA ARG A 31 6.65 15.10 -10.59
C ARG A 31 5.38 14.26 -10.38
N GLY A 32 5.48 13.28 -9.49
CA GLY A 32 4.37 12.41 -9.09
C GLY A 32 3.98 12.58 -7.61
N PRO A 33 2.96 11.83 -7.15
CA PRO A 33 2.63 11.71 -5.73
C PRO A 33 3.82 11.14 -4.94
N GLU A 34 3.76 11.26 -3.61
CA GLU A 34 4.78 10.65 -2.75
C GLU A 34 4.75 9.12 -2.87
N GLU A 35 5.88 8.55 -3.26
CA GLU A 35 6.05 7.11 -3.40
C GLU A 35 6.82 6.53 -2.20
N VAL A 36 6.28 5.45 -1.65
CA VAL A 36 6.89 4.67 -0.56
C VAL A 36 7.13 3.26 -1.05
N VAL A 37 8.37 2.79 -0.93
CA VAL A 37 8.79 1.45 -1.36
C VAL A 37 9.16 0.61 -0.14
N PHE A 38 8.79 -0.67 -0.20
CA PHE A 38 9.13 -1.68 0.79
C PHE A 38 10.13 -2.67 0.18
N ALA A 39 11.09 -3.13 0.97
CA ALA A 39 12.07 -4.09 0.49
C ALA A 39 11.41 -5.46 0.25
N PRO A 40 11.91 -6.25 -0.70
CA PRO A 40 11.52 -7.66 -0.80
C PRO A 40 11.70 -8.37 0.56
N GLY A 41 10.68 -9.11 0.97
CA GLY A 41 10.67 -9.80 2.27
C GLY A 41 10.11 -8.97 3.43
N THR A 42 9.71 -7.70 3.23
CA THR A 42 8.95 -6.97 4.25
C THR A 42 7.65 -7.72 4.57
N LEU A 43 7.38 -7.90 5.86
CA LEU A 43 6.24 -8.66 6.35
C LEU A 43 5.12 -7.73 6.79
N PHE A 44 3.89 -8.10 6.41
CA PHE A 44 2.69 -7.38 6.81
C PHE A 44 1.70 -8.33 7.47
N ARG A 45 1.12 -7.88 8.59
CA ARG A 45 -0.06 -8.52 9.16
C ARG A 45 -1.31 -7.92 8.53
N VAL A 46 -2.19 -8.78 8.03
CA VAL A 46 -3.51 -8.37 7.56
C VAL A 46 -4.40 -8.10 8.78
N LEU A 47 -4.87 -6.87 8.90
CA LEU A 47 -5.75 -6.45 9.99
C LEU A 47 -7.22 -6.58 9.61
N ALA A 48 -7.56 -6.23 8.37
CA ALA A 48 -8.92 -6.29 7.86
C ALA A 48 -8.96 -6.33 6.33
N VAL A 49 -10.01 -6.95 5.80
CA VAL A 49 -10.38 -6.88 4.38
C VAL A 49 -11.80 -6.33 4.31
N ARG A 50 -11.96 -5.14 3.73
CA ARG A 50 -13.25 -4.50 3.51
C ARG A 50 -13.60 -4.62 2.04
N ARG A 51 -14.78 -5.13 1.72
CA ARG A 51 -15.25 -5.28 0.35
C ARG A 51 -16.38 -4.29 0.11
N ALA A 52 -16.26 -3.41 -0.87
CA ALA A 52 -17.38 -2.61 -1.36
C ALA A 52 -17.32 -2.62 -2.89
N ARG A 53 -18.40 -3.02 -3.55
CA ARG A 53 -18.35 -3.16 -5.02
C ARG A 53 -18.07 -1.78 -5.64
N PRO A 54 -17.09 -1.66 -6.56
CA PRO A 54 -16.40 -2.74 -7.27
C PRO A 54 -14.99 -3.13 -6.75
N GLY A 55 -14.55 -2.71 -5.56
CA GLY A 55 -13.18 -2.94 -5.05
C GLY A 55 -13.04 -3.57 -3.65
N VAL A 56 -11.81 -3.93 -3.31
CA VAL A 56 -11.42 -4.38 -1.96
C VAL A 56 -10.44 -3.38 -1.34
N GLN A 57 -10.58 -3.11 -0.04
CA GLN A 57 -9.61 -2.35 0.74
C GLN A 57 -9.00 -3.24 1.82
N ILE A 58 -7.70 -3.45 1.75
CA ILE A 58 -6.94 -4.33 2.63
C ILE A 58 -6.11 -3.47 3.60
N HIS A 59 -6.36 -3.63 4.89
CA HIS A 59 -5.65 -2.91 5.95
C HIS A 59 -4.49 -3.75 6.46
N LEU A 60 -3.29 -3.20 6.44
CA LEU A 60 -2.05 -3.88 6.75
C LEU A 60 -1.25 -3.15 7.83
N ARG A 61 -0.54 -3.90 8.66
CA ARG A 61 0.49 -3.39 9.58
C ARG A 61 1.82 -4.02 9.27
N GLU A 62 2.85 -3.20 9.05
CA GLU A 62 4.22 -3.67 8.91
C GLU A 62 4.69 -4.33 10.21
N LEU A 63 5.33 -5.49 10.09
CA LEU A 63 5.94 -6.19 11.21
C LEU A 63 7.44 -5.92 11.22
N THR A 64 7.95 -5.40 12.34
CA THR A 64 9.39 -5.17 12.53
C THR A 64 10.00 -6.37 13.22
N GLY A 65 10.57 -7.29 12.43
CA GLY A 65 11.27 -8.47 12.93
C GLY A 65 11.08 -9.69 12.02
N PRO A 66 11.85 -10.78 12.23
CA PRO A 66 11.68 -12.02 11.48
C PRO A 66 10.30 -12.65 11.77
N ALA A 67 9.67 -13.23 10.74
CA ALA A 67 8.29 -13.74 10.78
C ALA A 67 8.01 -14.65 11.99
N GLU A 68 8.98 -15.48 12.34
CA GLU A 68 8.90 -16.51 13.38
C GLU A 68 8.93 -15.93 14.80
N ALA A 69 9.42 -14.71 14.98
CA ALA A 69 9.59 -14.07 16.29
C ALA A 69 8.45 -13.08 16.64
N VAL A 70 7.55 -12.79 15.70
CA VAL A 70 6.50 -11.78 15.93
C VAL A 70 5.30 -12.41 16.62
N ALA A 71 5.22 -12.23 17.94
CA ALA A 71 4.08 -12.64 18.73
C ALA A 71 2.76 -11.98 18.22
N PRO A 72 1.61 -12.65 18.37
CA PRO A 72 0.31 -12.01 18.20
C PRO A 72 0.15 -10.84 19.19
N ASP A 73 -0.37 -9.71 18.72
CA ASP A 73 -0.71 -8.54 19.55
C ASP A 73 -2.11 -8.05 19.16
N PRO A 74 -3.17 -8.71 19.66
CA PRO A 74 -4.54 -8.41 19.24
C PRO A 74 -4.99 -6.99 19.61
N GLU A 75 -4.47 -6.42 20.70
CA GLU A 75 -4.83 -5.08 21.15
C GLU A 75 -4.17 -4.01 20.29
N GLY A 76 -2.87 -4.16 20.02
CA GLY A 76 -2.14 -3.30 19.09
C GLY A 76 -2.73 -3.36 17.69
N ASP A 77 -3.07 -4.57 17.21
CA ASP A 77 -3.69 -4.78 15.90
C ASP A 77 -5.05 -4.05 15.78
N ARG A 78 -5.91 -4.14 16.81
CA ARG A 78 -7.20 -3.40 16.85
C ARG A 78 -7.00 -1.89 16.91
N THR A 79 -6.03 -1.41 17.68
CA THR A 79 -5.72 0.03 17.78
C THR A 79 -5.22 0.60 16.45
N VAL A 80 -4.32 -0.13 15.76
CA VAL A 80 -3.83 0.29 14.44
C VAL A 80 -4.95 0.28 13.42
N LEU A 81 -5.80 -0.75 13.40
CA LEU A 81 -6.93 -0.82 12.47
C LEU A 81 -7.86 0.39 12.63
N ALA A 82 -8.27 0.73 13.86
CA ALA A 82 -9.15 1.86 14.12
C ALA A 82 -8.57 3.19 13.62
N ARG A 83 -7.24 3.37 13.73
CA ARG A 83 -6.56 4.56 13.21
C ARG A 83 -6.52 4.59 11.68
N LEU A 84 -6.26 3.45 11.04
CA LEU A 84 -6.26 3.35 9.59
C LEU A 84 -7.66 3.63 9.00
N GLU A 85 -8.71 3.08 9.61
CA GLU A 85 -10.11 3.32 9.18
C GLU A 85 -10.52 4.79 9.35
N ALA A 86 -10.00 5.48 10.37
CA ALA A 86 -10.28 6.90 10.59
C ALA A 86 -9.65 7.82 9.52
N VAL A 87 -8.52 7.44 8.92
CA VAL A 87 -7.80 8.26 7.91
C VAL A 87 -8.14 7.86 6.47
N ALA A 88 -8.61 6.63 6.26
CA ALA A 88 -9.02 6.11 4.96
C ALA A 88 -10.42 5.48 5.08
N PRO A 89 -11.50 6.28 5.11
CA PRO A 89 -12.85 5.84 5.50
C PRO A 89 -13.57 4.92 4.48
N GLY A 90 -12.85 4.33 3.53
CA GLY A 90 -13.38 3.27 2.67
C GLY A 90 -13.02 3.40 1.19
N PRO A 91 -13.34 2.36 0.40
CA PRO A 91 -13.00 2.24 -1.03
C PRO A 91 -13.79 3.17 -1.97
N ASP A 92 -14.78 3.91 -1.47
CA ASP A 92 -15.54 4.90 -2.27
C ASP A 92 -14.72 6.17 -2.56
N ALA A 93 -13.58 6.35 -1.90
CA ALA A 93 -12.63 7.41 -2.21
C ALA A 93 -11.77 7.00 -3.42
N THR A 94 -12.20 7.40 -4.62
CA THR A 94 -11.36 7.27 -5.82
C THR A 94 -10.10 8.12 -5.63
N PRO A 95 -8.89 7.55 -5.59
CA PRO A 95 -7.68 8.37 -5.58
C PRO A 95 -7.63 9.20 -6.86
N GLU A 96 -7.21 10.47 -6.75
CA GLU A 96 -6.82 11.24 -7.93
C GLU A 96 -5.76 10.43 -8.68
N SER A 97 -6.10 10.00 -9.89
CA SER A 97 -5.31 9.11 -10.75
C SER A 97 -3.80 9.28 -10.55
N ALA A 98 -3.17 8.41 -9.77
CA ALA A 98 -1.75 8.12 -9.95
C ALA A 98 -1.61 7.65 -11.40
N GLY A 99 -0.67 8.23 -12.15
CA GLY A 99 -0.45 7.89 -13.56
C GLY A 99 -0.30 6.37 -13.80
N PRO A 100 -0.27 5.93 -15.06
CA PRO A 100 -0.24 4.50 -15.39
C PRO A 100 0.88 3.78 -14.63
N TRP A 101 0.49 2.78 -13.83
CA TRP A 101 1.40 1.92 -13.11
C TRP A 101 2.24 1.12 -14.11
N PRO A 102 3.57 0.97 -13.91
CA PRO A 102 4.39 0.19 -14.81
C PRO A 102 3.99 -1.30 -14.75
N ASP A 103 3.87 -1.94 -15.93
CA ASP A 103 3.35 -3.32 -16.06
C ASP A 103 4.09 -4.35 -15.21
N ARG A 104 5.39 -4.12 -14.94
CA ARG A 104 6.24 -4.89 -14.02
C ARG A 104 7.36 -3.98 -13.54
N CYS A 105 7.67 -4.01 -12.24
CA CYS A 105 8.91 -3.41 -11.71
C CYS A 105 10.11 -4.20 -12.27
N THR A 106 10.55 -3.92 -13.49
CA THR A 106 11.66 -4.62 -14.18
C THR A 106 13.04 -4.01 -13.93
N GLY A 107 13.14 -3.11 -12.95
CA GLY A 107 14.44 -2.59 -12.50
C GLY A 107 15.26 -3.67 -11.81
N ALA A 108 16.59 -3.59 -11.93
CA ALA A 108 17.48 -4.47 -11.18
C ALA A 108 17.18 -4.35 -9.68
N VAL A 109 16.87 -5.47 -9.04
CA VAL A 109 16.83 -5.54 -7.57
C VAL A 109 18.24 -5.21 -7.10
N GLY A 110 18.41 -4.09 -6.41
CA GLY A 110 19.69 -3.68 -5.88
C GLY A 110 20.26 -4.81 -5.04
N ALA A 111 21.38 -5.40 -5.48
CA ALA A 111 22.19 -6.24 -4.63
C ALA A 111 22.66 -5.35 -3.48
N GLY A 112 22.14 -5.60 -2.28
CA GLY A 112 22.65 -4.96 -1.08
C GLY A 112 24.14 -5.26 -0.89
N PRO A 113 24.84 -4.47 -0.06
CA PRO A 113 26.18 -4.82 0.37
C PRO A 113 26.21 -6.18 1.10
#